data_AF-A0A7Y5T376-F1
#
_entry.id   AF-A0A7Y5T376-F1
#
_cell.length_a   1.000
_cell.length_b   1.000
_cell.length_c   1.000
_cell.angle_alpha   90.00
_cell.angle_beta   90.00
_cell.angle_gamma   90.00
#
_symmetry.space_group_name_H-M   'P 1'
#
loop_
_entity.id
_entity.type
_entity.pdbx_description
1 polymer ?
#
loop_
_entity_poly.entity_id
_entity_poly.type
_entity_poly.pdbx_seq_one_letter_code
_entity_poly.pdbx_strand_id
1 'polypeptide(L)'
;MYIIDLKTNQVSEISSQYKTAFDYPNIVGFGHPYDFNNDGNMDLVGSGDKLTGKAFIYLGNQTVFYDIQDTLALPHGWWRESGYPFMPEDINDINFDGTLDLVISDVSGYVPNKIYLNQLTRFDSLSLYHYFNIYLMEEFWQLMFVSSTHDFNADGKRDYVVTWRQRSNHFSYQSYYYISDQQKKTYKLVGPDILRNLPDTDPNDYFDYDSDGLIDRIRFAPFSSALRFQKRIRQVKNYNDHPFEDKTRDVYFLNEYDTTCETSQAKFADFNNDGYPDIIKPNLSGTGLDILVAEPFSRNQMWYTNIKETALTVLPSYSSVPALFDLDQDGDLDFSIGYDLFVPKPDRQRIYRNNLDVSNGDANWIQLWLEGTKSPRTPIGAQIILVNTDTTGGFWWRQAREYRNNPVNGYMEHFGLRHRTVVDSIIVLWPSGMRDTLLNVPANQRLVIREGDTYTGINDYSRPETFTLGQNYPNPFNPQTTISYSIGQPGIYELSV
;
A
#
# COMPACT_ATOMS: atom_id res chain seq x y z
N MET A 1 3.96 -18.02 -16.95
CA MET A 1 3.99 -17.53 -15.56
C MET A 1 3.73 -18.74 -14.68
N TYR A 2 4.50 -18.90 -13.61
CA TYR A 2 4.45 -20.05 -12.72
C TYR A 2 4.13 -19.58 -11.29
N ILE A 3 3.39 -20.39 -10.55
CA ILE A 3 3.18 -20.25 -9.11
C ILE A 3 4.09 -21.27 -8.41
N ILE A 4 4.83 -20.80 -7.42
CA ILE A 4 5.77 -21.59 -6.62
C ILE A 4 5.30 -21.54 -5.17
N ASP A 5 5.00 -22.68 -4.58
CA ASP A 5 4.69 -22.78 -3.16
C ASP A 5 5.97 -22.51 -2.33
N LEU A 6 5.90 -21.57 -1.38
CA LEU A 6 7.08 -21.13 -0.62
C LEU A 6 7.67 -22.22 0.27
N LYS A 7 6.83 -23.06 0.89
CA LYS A 7 7.25 -24.08 1.87
C LYS A 7 7.71 -25.36 1.18
N THR A 8 6.99 -25.80 0.15
CA THR A 8 7.18 -27.09 -0.52
C THR A 8 8.02 -26.98 -1.79
N ASN A 9 8.19 -25.76 -2.32
CA ASN A 9 8.87 -25.47 -3.59
C ASN A 9 8.22 -26.18 -4.80
N GLN A 10 6.93 -26.56 -4.67
CA GLN A 10 6.16 -27.12 -5.78
C GLN A 10 5.83 -26.04 -6.81
N VAL A 11 5.98 -26.37 -8.09
CA VAL A 11 5.74 -25.45 -9.21
C VAL A 11 4.49 -25.85 -9.97
N SER A 12 3.60 -24.90 -10.21
CA SER A 12 2.42 -25.05 -11.07
C SER A 12 2.38 -23.98 -12.15
N GLU A 13 1.87 -24.33 -13.35
CA GLU A 13 1.71 -23.36 -14.44
C GLU A 13 0.37 -22.63 -14.30
N ILE A 14 0.38 -21.30 -14.49
CA ILE A 14 -0.85 -20.53 -14.57
C ILE A 14 -1.56 -20.85 -15.89
N SER A 15 -2.83 -21.27 -15.78
CA SER A 15 -3.72 -21.53 -16.91
C SER A 15 -3.67 -20.41 -17.96
N SER A 16 -3.68 -20.79 -19.24
CA SER A 16 -3.66 -19.86 -20.37
C SER A 16 -4.81 -18.85 -20.37
N GLN A 17 -5.88 -19.09 -19.61
CA GLN A 17 -7.02 -18.18 -19.47
C GLN A 17 -6.67 -16.84 -18.79
N TYR A 18 -5.58 -16.79 -18.01
CA TYR A 18 -5.08 -15.56 -17.39
C TYR A 18 -3.97 -14.88 -18.21
N LYS A 19 -3.57 -15.48 -19.36
CA LYS A 19 -2.66 -14.85 -20.31
C LYS A 19 -3.49 -13.97 -21.25
N THR A 20 -3.96 -12.82 -20.77
CA THR A 20 -4.42 -11.77 -21.69
C THR A 20 -3.19 -11.25 -22.42
N ALA A 21 -3.05 -11.65 -23.69
CA ALA A 21 -2.06 -11.10 -24.59
C ALA A 21 -2.47 -9.64 -24.90
N PHE A 22 -1.95 -8.70 -24.12
CA PHE A 22 -2.05 -7.30 -24.47
C PHE A 22 -1.04 -7.02 -25.60
N ASP A 23 -1.54 -6.77 -26.80
CA ASP A 23 -0.77 -6.56 -28.03
C ASP A 23 -0.06 -5.18 -28.07
N TYR A 24 0.65 -4.80 -27.01
CA TYR A 24 1.57 -3.66 -27.00
C TYR A 24 2.93 -4.09 -26.45
N PRO A 25 3.81 -4.69 -27.29
CA PRO A 25 5.05 -5.35 -26.84
C PRO A 25 6.16 -4.42 -26.31
N ASN A 26 5.86 -3.18 -25.89
CA ASN A 26 6.86 -2.13 -25.61
C ASN A 26 6.47 -1.12 -24.51
N ILE A 27 5.45 -1.39 -23.68
CA ILE A 27 5.16 -0.60 -22.46
C ILE A 27 6.06 -1.12 -21.34
N VAL A 28 6.75 -0.23 -20.61
CA VAL A 28 7.86 -0.60 -19.70
C VAL A 28 7.72 -0.01 -18.30
N GLY A 29 7.08 1.16 -18.15
CA GLY A 29 6.72 1.74 -16.86
C GLY A 29 5.20 1.76 -16.70
N PHE A 30 4.68 1.11 -15.66
CA PHE A 30 3.31 1.34 -15.23
C PHE A 30 3.35 2.13 -13.93
N GLY A 31 2.52 3.16 -13.84
CA GLY A 31 2.09 3.68 -12.54
C GLY A 31 1.22 2.64 -11.86
N HIS A 32 0.94 2.85 -10.58
CA HIS A 32 0.07 1.94 -9.85
C HIS A 32 -1.37 1.99 -10.44
N PRO A 33 -2.22 0.96 -10.25
CA PRO A 33 -3.60 1.02 -10.71
C PRO A 33 -4.42 1.97 -9.83
N TYR A 34 -5.23 2.88 -10.37
CA TYR A 34 -6.11 3.80 -9.61
C TYR A 34 -7.46 3.92 -10.30
N ASP A 35 -8.56 4.08 -9.55
CA ASP A 35 -9.85 4.50 -10.13
C ASP A 35 -9.81 6.01 -10.44
N PHE A 36 -9.21 6.39 -11.57
CA PHE A 36 -8.88 7.77 -11.91
C PHE A 36 -10.12 8.57 -12.33
N ASN A 37 -11.12 7.88 -12.88
CA ASN A 37 -12.37 8.48 -13.33
C ASN A 37 -13.54 8.30 -12.34
N ASN A 38 -13.28 7.72 -11.16
CA ASN A 38 -14.26 7.40 -10.11
C ASN A 38 -15.40 6.47 -10.57
N ASP A 39 -15.19 5.67 -11.62
CA ASP A 39 -16.22 4.75 -12.15
C ASP A 39 -16.30 3.43 -11.36
N GLY A 40 -15.33 3.16 -10.49
CA GLY A 40 -15.27 1.98 -9.63
C GLY A 40 -14.45 0.84 -10.22
N ASN A 41 -13.87 1.02 -11.40
CA ASN A 41 -12.90 0.09 -11.97
C ASN A 41 -11.50 0.67 -11.84
N MET A 42 -10.53 -0.22 -11.65
CA MET A 42 -9.13 0.18 -11.57
C MET A 42 -8.62 0.55 -12.97
N ASP A 43 -8.18 1.79 -13.14
CA ASP A 43 -7.49 2.27 -14.33
C ASP A 43 -5.97 2.11 -14.17
N LEU A 44 -5.24 2.16 -15.27
CA LEU A 44 -3.78 2.04 -15.28
C LEU A 44 -3.17 3.09 -16.21
N VAL A 45 -2.23 3.88 -15.70
CA VAL A 45 -1.45 4.82 -16.51
C VAL A 45 -0.04 4.27 -16.66
N GLY A 46 0.53 4.32 -17.86
CA GLY A 46 1.88 3.83 -18.10
C GLY A 46 2.60 4.56 -19.23
N SER A 47 3.91 4.32 -19.34
CA SER A 47 4.80 4.82 -20.37
C SER A 47 5.69 3.69 -20.92
N GLY A 48 6.26 3.89 -22.10
CA GLY A 48 7.07 2.88 -22.77
C GLY A 48 8.46 3.36 -23.12
N ASP A 49 9.50 2.66 -22.63
CA ASP A 49 10.89 3.02 -22.92
C ASP A 49 11.27 2.86 -24.39
N LYS A 50 10.61 1.90 -25.06
CA LYS A 50 10.77 1.64 -26.51
C LYS A 50 9.79 2.45 -27.37
N LEU A 51 8.94 3.26 -26.73
CA LEU A 51 7.95 4.13 -27.35
C LEU A 51 8.21 5.56 -26.88
N THR A 52 9.33 6.13 -27.33
CA THR A 52 9.84 7.43 -26.90
C THR A 52 8.75 8.51 -26.91
N GLY A 53 8.49 9.10 -25.74
CA GLY A 53 7.54 10.20 -25.56
C GLY A 53 6.07 9.79 -25.46
N LYS A 54 5.74 8.50 -25.40
CA LYS A 54 4.35 8.03 -25.28
C LYS A 54 3.95 7.73 -23.85
N ALA A 55 2.70 8.10 -23.54
CA ALA A 55 1.99 7.72 -22.33
C ALA A 55 0.65 7.11 -22.72
N PHE A 56 0.22 6.12 -21.95
CA PHE A 56 -0.98 5.33 -22.20
C PHE A 56 -1.86 5.30 -20.95
N ILE A 57 -3.16 5.26 -21.15
CA ILE A 57 -4.13 4.94 -20.10
C ILE A 57 -4.98 3.74 -20.51
N TYR A 58 -5.15 2.80 -19.60
CA TYR A 58 -6.14 1.75 -19.69
C TYR A 58 -7.23 2.09 -18.68
N LEU A 59 -8.47 2.17 -19.17
CA LEU A 59 -9.63 2.34 -18.30
C LEU A 59 -10.14 0.96 -17.93
N GLY A 60 -10.42 0.72 -16.65
CA GLY A 60 -10.73 -0.61 -16.12
C GLY A 60 -11.96 -1.28 -16.75
N ASN A 61 -12.83 -0.50 -17.37
CA ASN A 61 -14.02 -0.95 -18.11
C ASN A 61 -13.80 -1.18 -19.62
N GLN A 62 -12.57 -1.02 -20.12
CA GLN A 62 -12.21 -1.15 -21.53
C GLN A 62 -11.32 -2.38 -21.78
N THR A 63 -11.05 -2.67 -23.04
CA THR A 63 -10.14 -3.77 -23.46
C THR A 63 -8.87 -3.27 -24.14
N VAL A 64 -8.66 -1.95 -24.21
CA VAL A 64 -7.55 -1.33 -24.96
C VAL A 64 -6.92 -0.18 -24.16
N PHE A 65 -5.64 0.07 -24.42
CA PHE A 65 -4.93 1.27 -23.96
C PHE A 65 -5.17 2.42 -24.94
N TYR A 66 -5.40 3.62 -24.40
CA TYR A 66 -5.50 4.87 -25.16
C TYR A 66 -4.18 5.63 -25.06
N ASP A 67 -3.70 6.15 -26.19
CA ASP A 67 -2.56 7.07 -26.23
C ASP A 67 -3.00 8.44 -25.70
N ILE A 68 -2.32 8.95 -24.67
CA ILE A 68 -2.61 10.24 -24.02
C ILE A 68 -1.46 11.24 -24.16
N GLN A 69 -0.52 11.00 -25.07
CA GLN A 69 0.65 11.86 -25.29
C GLN A 69 0.25 13.34 -25.51
N ASP A 70 -0.68 13.60 -26.44
CA ASP A 70 -1.08 14.96 -26.82
C ASP A 70 -1.82 15.66 -25.68
N THR A 71 -2.60 14.91 -24.91
CA THR A 71 -3.33 15.39 -23.74
C THR A 71 -2.37 15.86 -22.64
N LEU A 72 -1.25 15.17 -22.46
CA LEU A 72 -0.24 15.53 -21.46
C LEU A 72 0.70 16.66 -21.92
N ALA A 73 0.63 17.12 -23.17
CA ALA A 73 1.54 18.16 -23.71
C ALA A 73 3.02 17.89 -23.33
N LEU A 74 3.42 16.61 -23.37
CA LEU A 74 4.76 16.18 -23.02
C LEU A 74 5.74 16.80 -24.03
N PRO A 75 6.83 17.45 -23.58
CA PRO A 75 7.75 18.10 -24.50
C PRO A 75 8.28 17.08 -25.53
N HIS A 76 8.16 17.42 -26.81
CA HIS A 76 8.89 16.73 -27.88
C HIS A 76 10.39 17.03 -27.73
N GLY A 77 11.07 16.32 -26.84
CA GLY A 77 12.46 16.58 -26.44
C GLY A 77 13.48 15.59 -27.00
N TRP A 78 14.65 16.10 -27.37
CA TRP A 78 15.72 15.55 -28.21
C TRP A 78 16.40 14.22 -27.86
N TRP A 79 15.96 13.45 -26.86
CA TRP A 79 16.57 12.15 -26.54
C TRP A 79 15.89 11.00 -27.31
N ARG A 80 16.20 10.89 -28.61
CA ARG A 80 15.81 9.75 -29.45
C ARG A 80 16.56 8.44 -29.11
N GLU A 81 17.54 8.47 -28.21
CA GLU A 81 18.48 7.35 -28.02
C GLU A 81 18.62 6.86 -26.57
N SER A 82 17.91 7.45 -25.58
CA SER A 82 18.06 7.06 -24.16
C SER A 82 16.76 6.70 -23.42
N GLY A 83 15.62 6.64 -24.11
CA GLY A 83 14.55 5.70 -23.75
C GLY A 83 13.83 5.83 -22.40
N TYR A 84 13.92 6.94 -21.64
CA TYR A 84 13.12 7.09 -20.41
C TYR A 84 12.31 8.39 -20.45
N PRO A 85 11.11 8.40 -21.05
CA PRO A 85 10.42 9.67 -21.27
C PRO A 85 9.75 10.21 -20.01
N PHE A 86 8.97 9.44 -19.26
CA PHE A 86 8.16 9.92 -18.13
C PHE A 86 7.74 8.74 -17.25
N MET A 87 7.62 8.92 -15.93
CA MET A 87 7.09 7.89 -15.03
C MET A 87 5.91 8.45 -14.22
N PRO A 88 4.74 7.76 -14.21
CA PRO A 88 3.67 8.08 -13.28
C PRO A 88 4.13 7.66 -11.88
N GLU A 89 4.36 8.63 -11.00
CA GLU A 89 4.96 8.36 -9.68
C GLU A 89 3.91 8.23 -8.59
N ASP A 90 2.89 9.10 -8.62
CA ASP A 90 1.86 9.17 -7.60
C ASP A 90 0.55 9.68 -8.21
N ILE A 91 -0.56 9.28 -7.61
CA ILE A 91 -1.89 9.75 -7.95
C ILE A 91 -2.61 10.11 -6.65
N ASN A 92 -3.00 11.38 -6.52
CA ASN A 92 -3.67 11.91 -5.32
C ASN A 92 -4.48 13.17 -5.65
N ASP A 93 -5.47 13.52 -4.84
CA ASP A 93 -6.18 14.81 -4.94
C ASP A 93 -5.31 15.95 -4.40
N ILE A 94 -4.43 16.48 -5.25
CA ILE A 94 -3.41 17.47 -4.88
C ILE A 94 -4.00 18.87 -4.75
N ASN A 95 -5.06 19.13 -5.50
CA ASN A 95 -5.69 20.44 -5.56
C ASN A 95 -6.96 20.57 -4.68
N PHE A 96 -7.37 19.44 -4.06
CA PHE A 96 -8.50 19.28 -3.15
C PHE A 96 -9.85 19.55 -3.83
N ASP A 97 -10.03 19.03 -5.04
CA ASP A 97 -11.29 19.13 -5.80
C ASP A 97 -12.13 17.84 -5.80
N GLY A 98 -11.68 16.79 -5.11
CA GLY A 98 -12.37 15.51 -5.01
C GLY A 98 -12.05 14.54 -6.15
N THR A 99 -11.15 14.91 -7.08
CA THR A 99 -10.67 14.04 -8.15
C THR A 99 -9.20 13.71 -7.96
N LEU A 100 -8.82 12.47 -8.30
CA LEU A 100 -7.42 12.07 -8.22
C LEU A 100 -6.63 12.73 -9.35
N ASP A 101 -5.58 13.49 -9.00
CA ASP A 101 -4.64 14.14 -9.92
C ASP A 101 -3.46 13.21 -10.22
N LEU A 102 -2.86 13.36 -11.41
CA LEU A 102 -1.72 12.57 -11.85
C LEU A 102 -0.41 13.33 -11.70
N VAL A 103 0.56 12.75 -10.98
CA VAL A 103 1.92 13.28 -10.86
C VAL A 103 2.84 12.55 -11.82
N ILE A 104 3.49 13.31 -12.69
CA ILE A 104 4.48 12.79 -13.63
C ILE A 104 5.83 13.45 -13.39
N SER A 105 6.84 12.60 -13.23
CA SER A 105 8.24 13.03 -13.17
C SER A 105 8.92 12.89 -14.53
N ASP A 106 9.70 13.91 -14.91
CA ASP A 106 10.58 13.88 -16.07
C ASP A 106 11.97 13.42 -15.63
N VAL A 107 12.31 12.19 -15.99
CA VAL A 107 13.56 11.52 -15.59
C VAL A 107 14.78 12.07 -16.37
N SER A 108 14.58 12.91 -17.40
CA SER A 108 15.68 13.47 -18.20
C SER A 108 16.51 14.50 -17.44
N GLY A 109 15.99 15.06 -16.33
CA GLY A 109 16.69 16.02 -15.46
C GLY A 109 16.82 17.44 -16.04
N TYR A 110 16.03 17.76 -17.07
CA TYR A 110 16.06 19.05 -17.77
C TYR A 110 14.76 19.87 -17.63
N VAL A 111 13.72 19.29 -17.02
CA VAL A 111 12.38 19.89 -16.89
C VAL A 111 11.85 19.65 -15.47
N PRO A 112 11.18 20.64 -14.84
CA PRO A 112 10.48 20.42 -13.56
C PRO A 112 9.41 19.33 -13.66
N ASN A 113 9.08 18.68 -12.52
CA ASN A 113 7.93 17.78 -12.44
C ASN A 113 6.65 18.50 -12.87
N LYS A 114 5.78 17.76 -13.55
CA LYS A 114 4.48 18.26 -13.97
C LYS A 114 3.40 17.52 -13.20
N ILE A 115 2.57 18.29 -12.52
CA ILE A 115 1.34 17.78 -11.93
C ILE A 115 0.22 18.06 -12.92
N TYR A 116 -0.47 17.01 -13.32
CA TYR A 116 -1.61 17.07 -14.20
C TYR A 116 -2.85 17.02 -13.35
N LEU A 117 -3.53 18.16 -13.26
CA LEU A 117 -4.78 18.22 -12.55
C LEU A 117 -5.84 17.48 -13.37
N ASN A 118 -6.42 16.47 -12.75
CA ASN A 118 -7.61 15.87 -13.25
C ASN A 118 -8.75 16.85 -13.02
N GLN A 119 -9.62 17.02 -14.00
CA GLN A 119 -10.73 17.96 -13.88
C GLN A 119 -12.07 17.27 -14.10
N LEU A 120 -12.09 15.95 -14.39
CA LEU A 120 -13.25 15.10 -14.74
C LEU A 120 -14.51 15.90 -15.06
N THR A 121 -14.45 16.81 -16.05
CA THR A 121 -15.56 17.76 -16.24
C THR A 121 -16.80 17.08 -16.81
N ARG A 122 -16.67 15.83 -17.27
CA ARG A 122 -17.76 14.90 -17.58
C ARG A 122 -17.29 13.47 -17.31
N PHE A 123 -18.15 12.68 -16.67
CA PHE A 123 -18.01 11.24 -16.41
C PHE A 123 -17.74 10.39 -17.67
N ASP A 124 -17.75 11.00 -18.87
CA ASP A 124 -17.70 10.32 -20.16
C ASP A 124 -16.45 10.71 -20.98
N SER A 125 -15.59 11.61 -20.48
CA SER A 125 -14.39 12.06 -21.20
C SER A 125 -13.28 12.51 -20.26
N LEU A 126 -12.17 11.77 -20.20
CA LEU A 126 -10.93 12.24 -19.59
C LEU A 126 -10.50 13.53 -20.29
N SER A 127 -10.24 14.58 -19.52
CA SER A 127 -9.77 15.87 -20.03
C SER A 127 -8.81 16.47 -19.01
N LEU A 128 -7.50 16.30 -19.24
CA LEU A 128 -6.45 16.94 -18.44
C LEU A 128 -6.21 18.33 -19.04
N TYR A 129 -6.53 19.38 -18.30
CA TYR A 129 -6.54 20.75 -18.87
C TYR A 129 -5.53 21.70 -18.24
N HIS A 130 -4.92 21.34 -17.11
CA HIS A 130 -4.06 22.26 -16.38
C HIS A 130 -2.86 21.54 -15.78
N TYR A 131 -1.67 22.01 -16.11
CA TYR A 131 -0.47 21.72 -15.34
C TYR A 131 -0.03 23.01 -14.66
N PHE A 132 0.11 22.95 -13.34
CA PHE A 132 0.93 23.94 -12.65
C PHE A 132 2.33 23.33 -12.56
N ASN A 133 3.33 24.09 -13.00
CA ASN A 133 4.70 23.77 -12.60
C ASN A 133 4.73 23.96 -11.09
N ILE A 134 4.96 22.89 -10.31
CA ILE A 134 5.64 23.14 -9.05
C ILE A 134 7.06 23.52 -9.49
N TYR A 135 7.38 24.81 -9.46
CA TYR A 135 8.76 25.27 -9.56
C TYR A 135 9.49 24.77 -8.31
N LEU A 136 9.88 23.49 -8.35
CA LEU A 136 10.61 22.77 -7.31
C LEU A 136 12.08 23.22 -7.28
N MET A 137 12.33 24.53 -7.28
CA MET A 137 13.63 25.21 -7.37
C MET A 137 14.13 25.50 -8.80
N GLU A 138 14.75 26.68 -8.99
CA GLU A 138 15.19 27.20 -10.29
C GLU A 138 16.56 26.64 -10.78
N GLU A 139 17.33 25.91 -9.96
CA GLU A 139 18.79 25.82 -10.20
C GLU A 139 19.49 24.46 -9.94
N PHE A 140 18.89 23.30 -10.23
CA PHE A 140 19.65 22.03 -10.15
C PHE A 140 19.47 21.11 -11.35
N TRP A 141 20.60 20.81 -12.01
CA TRP A 141 20.74 19.85 -13.12
C TRP A 141 20.87 18.41 -12.58
N GLN A 142 19.79 17.81 -12.07
CA GLN A 142 19.81 16.48 -11.44
C GLN A 142 18.69 15.57 -11.97
N LEU A 143 18.91 14.25 -11.90
CA LEU A 143 17.92 13.25 -12.33
C LEU A 143 16.91 13.05 -11.19
N MET A 144 15.65 13.41 -11.40
CA MET A 144 14.58 13.11 -10.45
C MET A 144 14.07 11.69 -10.72
N PHE A 145 13.86 10.91 -9.66
CA PHE A 145 13.53 9.49 -9.81
C PHE A 145 12.14 9.14 -9.31
N VAL A 146 11.66 9.73 -8.21
CA VAL A 146 10.38 9.33 -7.61
C VAL A 146 9.80 10.48 -6.77
N SER A 147 8.48 10.52 -6.64
CA SER A 147 7.75 11.40 -5.72
C SER A 147 6.61 10.67 -5.03
N SER A 148 6.22 11.12 -3.83
CA SER A 148 5.02 10.64 -3.17
C SER A 148 4.36 11.74 -2.33
N THR A 149 3.12 11.50 -1.95
CA THR A 149 2.33 12.36 -1.06
C THR A 149 2.15 11.67 0.29
N HIS A 150 2.29 12.42 1.39
CA HIS A 150 2.08 11.93 2.77
C HIS A 150 1.69 13.09 3.68
N ASP A 151 1.01 12.84 4.80
CA ASP A 151 0.79 13.89 5.81
C ASP A 151 2.00 13.99 6.77
N PHE A 152 3.02 14.78 6.40
CA PHE A 152 4.28 14.87 7.13
C PHE A 152 4.20 15.76 8.37
N ASN A 153 3.19 16.63 8.49
CA ASN A 153 2.99 17.50 9.66
C ASN A 153 1.78 17.10 10.55
N ALA A 154 1.04 16.05 10.18
CA ALA A 154 -0.14 15.53 10.89
C ALA A 154 -1.26 16.57 11.00
N ASP A 155 -1.39 17.45 10.00
CA ASP A 155 -2.44 18.47 9.95
C ASP A 155 -3.68 17.99 9.16
N GLY A 156 -3.69 16.72 8.75
CA GLY A 156 -4.74 16.09 7.98
C GLY A 156 -4.67 16.40 6.49
N LYS A 157 -3.59 17.06 6.02
CA LYS A 157 -3.40 17.39 4.61
C LYS A 157 -2.22 16.65 4.03
N ARG A 158 -2.28 16.41 2.73
CA ARG A 158 -1.24 15.71 1.98
C ARG A 158 -0.12 16.67 1.64
N ASP A 159 1.02 16.46 2.26
CA ASP A 159 2.30 17.05 1.90
C ASP A 159 2.97 16.22 0.80
N TYR A 160 4.02 16.77 0.19
CA TYR A 160 4.66 16.19 -0.98
C TYR A 160 6.16 16.00 -0.76
N VAL A 161 6.72 14.87 -1.18
CA VAL A 161 8.15 14.60 -1.16
C VAL A 161 8.64 14.27 -2.55
N VAL A 162 9.82 14.81 -2.88
CA VAL A 162 10.52 14.52 -4.13
C VAL A 162 11.89 14.00 -3.81
N THR A 163 12.24 12.85 -4.37
CA THR A 163 13.57 12.26 -4.26
C THR A 163 14.30 12.35 -5.59
N TRP A 164 15.48 12.93 -5.56
CA TRP A 164 16.36 13.00 -6.73
C TRP A 164 17.66 12.25 -6.51
N ARG A 165 18.30 11.89 -7.63
CA ARG A 165 19.62 11.27 -7.71
C ARG A 165 20.64 12.28 -8.21
N GLN A 166 21.71 12.44 -7.45
CA GLN A 166 22.80 13.33 -7.84
C GLN A 166 23.54 12.79 -9.08
N ARG A 167 23.71 13.65 -10.09
CA ARG A 167 24.38 13.27 -11.34
C ARG A 167 25.87 12.92 -11.17
N SER A 168 26.55 13.59 -10.24
CA SER A 168 27.98 13.38 -9.95
C SER A 168 28.26 12.13 -9.11
N ASN A 169 27.25 11.62 -8.42
CA ASN A 169 27.35 10.41 -7.61
C ASN A 169 26.04 9.63 -7.73
N HIS A 170 26.07 8.62 -8.59
CA HIS A 170 24.97 7.70 -8.89
C HIS A 170 24.39 6.99 -7.66
N PHE A 171 24.97 7.17 -6.48
CA PHE A 171 24.57 6.54 -5.23
C PHE A 171 24.11 7.54 -4.16
N SER A 172 24.02 8.84 -4.42
CA SER A 172 23.43 9.79 -3.46
C SER A 172 22.05 10.27 -3.93
N TYR A 173 21.02 9.80 -3.23
CA TYR A 173 19.68 10.35 -3.30
C TYR A 173 19.48 11.43 -2.25
N GLN A 174 18.61 12.41 -2.50
CA GLN A 174 18.16 13.39 -1.51
C GLN A 174 16.67 13.67 -1.67
N SER A 175 15.94 13.62 -0.56
CA SER A 175 14.52 13.99 -0.47
C SER A 175 14.34 15.45 -0.06
N TYR A 176 13.35 16.08 -0.68
CA TYR A 176 12.89 17.42 -0.37
C TYR A 176 11.41 17.38 0.01
N TYR A 177 11.10 17.96 1.16
CA TYR A 177 9.75 17.95 1.74
C TYR A 177 9.04 19.27 1.51
N TYR A 178 7.78 19.17 1.10
CA TYR A 178 6.92 20.28 0.76
C TYR A 178 5.60 20.18 1.54
N ILE A 179 5.35 21.12 2.43
CA ILE A 179 4.13 21.14 3.23
C ILE A 179 3.02 21.84 2.45
N SER A 180 1.84 21.23 2.42
CA SER A 180 0.69 21.77 1.72
C SER A 180 0.07 22.96 2.46
N ASP A 181 -0.35 23.95 1.68
CA ASP A 181 -1.20 25.05 2.11
C ASP A 181 -2.48 25.02 1.26
N GLN A 182 -3.44 24.22 1.71
CA GLN A 182 -4.76 24.05 1.08
C GLN A 182 -5.49 25.38 0.82
N GLN A 183 -5.38 26.34 1.74
CA GLN A 183 -6.07 27.63 1.60
C GLN A 183 -5.51 28.43 0.43
N LYS A 184 -4.18 28.38 0.24
CA LYS A 184 -3.50 29.04 -0.87
C LYS A 184 -3.41 28.19 -2.13
N LYS A 185 -3.74 26.89 -2.04
CA LYS A 185 -3.46 25.89 -3.09
C LYS A 185 -1.99 25.89 -3.52
N THR A 186 -1.09 25.95 -2.53
CA THR A 186 0.36 26.01 -2.76
C THR A 186 1.10 25.03 -1.86
N TYR A 187 2.36 24.75 -2.21
CA TYR A 187 3.26 23.96 -1.39
C TYR A 187 4.45 24.80 -0.92
N LYS A 188 4.85 24.65 0.35
CA LYS A 188 5.98 25.36 0.94
C LYS A 188 7.14 24.39 1.19
N LEU A 189 8.30 24.66 0.61
CA LEU A 189 9.53 23.91 0.88
C LEU A 189 9.95 24.04 2.35
N VAL A 190 10.21 22.90 3.00
CA VAL A 190 10.76 22.82 4.35
C VAL A 190 12.29 22.65 4.33
N GLY A 191 12.83 22.10 3.24
CA GLY A 191 14.27 21.97 2.99
C GLY A 191 14.69 20.53 2.66
N PRO A 192 15.97 20.32 2.29
CA PRO A 192 16.54 18.99 2.12
C PRO A 192 16.59 18.24 3.45
N ASP A 193 16.55 16.92 3.34
CA ASP A 193 17.00 16.05 4.42
C ASP A 193 18.49 16.28 4.73
N ILE A 194 18.83 16.70 5.96
CA ILE A 194 20.20 17.09 6.36
C ILE A 194 21.04 15.89 6.81
N LEU A 195 20.55 14.65 6.68
CA LEU A 195 21.40 13.46 6.83
C LEU A 195 22.36 13.33 5.64
N ARG A 196 23.34 14.24 5.63
CA ARG A 196 24.44 14.33 4.67
C ARG A 196 25.19 13.00 4.71
N ASN A 197 25.34 12.41 3.51
CA ASN A 197 26.20 11.26 3.20
C ASN A 197 25.58 9.87 3.31
N LEU A 198 24.25 9.73 3.43
CA LEU A 198 23.59 8.46 3.15
C LEU A 198 22.72 8.60 1.89
N PRO A 199 22.72 7.60 1.00
CA PRO A 199 21.72 7.52 -0.05
C PRO A 199 20.32 7.53 0.58
N ASP A 200 19.43 8.38 0.08
CA ASP A 200 18.03 8.36 0.46
C ASP A 200 17.25 7.18 -0.17
N THR A 201 16.05 6.92 0.36
CA THR A 201 15.15 5.91 -0.18
C THR A 201 14.12 6.44 -1.16
N ASP A 202 13.61 5.50 -1.95
CA ASP A 202 12.39 5.61 -2.72
C ASP A 202 11.29 6.09 -1.77
N PRO A 203 10.61 7.17 -2.12
CA PRO A 203 9.52 7.70 -1.34
C PRO A 203 8.27 6.81 -1.35
N ASN A 204 8.32 5.59 -1.89
CA ASN A 204 7.34 4.53 -1.66
C ASN A 204 7.69 3.62 -0.45
N ASP A 205 8.89 3.74 0.14
CA ASP A 205 9.35 2.96 1.31
C ASP A 205 8.90 3.54 2.67
N TYR A 206 7.92 4.46 2.68
CA TYR A 206 7.31 4.95 3.92
C TYR A 206 6.30 3.93 4.46
N PHE A 207 6.30 3.64 5.75
CA PHE A 207 5.35 2.72 6.38
C PHE A 207 5.33 2.98 7.90
N ASP A 208 4.20 2.82 8.58
CA ASP A 208 4.10 2.93 10.04
C ASP A 208 4.56 1.63 10.72
N TYR A 209 5.89 1.47 10.91
CA TYR A 209 6.45 0.20 11.37
C TYR A 209 6.17 -0.08 12.86
N ASP A 210 5.85 0.95 13.65
CA ASP A 210 5.57 0.82 15.08
C ASP A 210 4.09 1.03 15.46
N SER A 211 3.22 1.15 14.45
CA SER A 211 1.76 1.25 14.58
C SER A 211 1.30 2.44 15.44
N ASP A 212 2.06 3.54 15.44
CA ASP A 212 1.70 4.73 16.20
C ASP A 212 0.72 5.67 15.46
N GLY A 213 0.42 5.37 14.19
CA GLY A 213 -0.45 6.11 13.30
C GLY A 213 0.25 7.25 12.56
N LEU A 214 1.58 7.33 12.63
CA LEU A 214 2.41 8.25 11.87
C LEU A 214 3.20 7.43 10.85
N ILE A 215 3.27 7.94 9.63
CA ILE A 215 4.05 7.26 8.59
C ILE A 215 5.55 7.40 8.90
N ASP A 216 6.22 6.27 9.11
CA ASP A 216 7.67 6.22 9.30
C ASP A 216 8.37 5.90 7.97
N ARG A 217 9.69 5.73 7.98
CA ARG A 217 10.44 5.23 6.82
C ARG A 217 11.64 4.38 7.22
N ILE A 218 12.08 3.55 6.29
CA ILE A 218 13.39 2.91 6.35
C ILE A 218 14.28 3.48 5.27
N ARG A 219 15.58 3.65 5.60
CA ARG A 219 16.62 3.94 4.61
C ARG A 219 17.48 2.74 4.25
N PHE A 220 17.65 2.54 2.94
CA PHE A 220 18.63 1.67 2.31
C PHE A 220 19.83 2.51 1.91
N ALA A 221 20.99 2.16 2.42
CA ALA A 221 22.24 2.71 1.92
C ALA A 221 22.86 1.68 0.97
N PRO A 222 22.73 1.82 -0.37
CA PRO A 222 23.34 0.96 -1.37
C PRO A 222 24.77 0.60 -1.00
N PHE A 223 25.05 -0.70 -1.02
CA PHE A 223 26.34 -1.31 -0.70
C PHE A 223 26.84 -1.08 0.74
N SER A 224 25.99 -0.59 1.65
CA SER A 224 26.30 -0.42 3.06
C SER A 224 25.45 -1.32 3.95
N SER A 225 26.01 -1.74 5.07
CA SER A 225 25.63 -2.97 5.74
C SER A 225 24.43 -2.91 6.70
N ALA A 226 23.53 -1.92 6.63
CA ALA A 226 22.41 -1.89 7.57
C ALA A 226 21.20 -1.06 7.13
N LEU A 227 20.01 -1.61 7.40
CA LEU A 227 18.74 -0.90 7.40
C LEU A 227 18.79 0.23 8.45
N ARG A 228 18.21 1.38 8.12
CA ARG A 228 18.10 2.53 9.02
C ARG A 228 16.63 2.87 9.24
N PHE A 229 16.15 2.69 10.46
CA PHE A 229 14.74 2.95 10.79
C PHE A 229 14.61 4.39 11.26
N GLN A 230 13.65 5.12 10.71
CA GLN A 230 13.43 6.51 11.07
C GLN A 230 11.96 6.72 11.39
N LYS A 231 11.70 7.05 12.64
CA LYS A 231 10.36 7.33 13.14
C LYS A 231 9.98 8.77 12.84
N ARG A 232 8.73 9.01 12.49
CA ARG A 232 8.20 10.36 12.27
C ARG A 232 7.98 11.10 13.59
N ILE A 233 8.29 12.39 13.58
CA ILE A 233 7.99 13.31 14.68
C ILE A 233 6.88 14.29 14.32
N ARG A 234 5.92 14.47 15.23
CA ARG A 234 4.70 15.29 15.02
C ARG A 234 4.92 16.79 14.81
N GLN A 235 6.13 17.33 14.95
CA GLN A 235 6.36 18.78 14.93
C GLN A 235 7.32 19.18 13.83
N VAL A 236 6.79 19.46 12.64
CA VAL A 236 7.49 20.20 11.58
C VAL A 236 6.86 21.58 11.50
N LYS A 237 7.54 22.62 12.00
CA LYS A 237 7.00 23.99 12.08
C LYS A 237 7.78 24.98 11.21
N ASN A 238 9.06 24.76 10.99
CA ASN A 238 9.98 25.71 10.35
C ASN A 238 10.87 25.08 9.28
N TYR A 239 11.44 25.94 8.44
CA TYR A 239 12.52 25.57 7.51
C TYR A 239 13.72 25.04 8.33
N ASN A 240 14.19 23.83 8.02
CA ASN A 240 15.13 22.99 8.80
C ASN A 240 14.55 22.09 9.91
N ASP A 241 13.24 22.09 10.19
CA ASP A 241 12.67 21.05 11.06
C ASP A 241 12.66 19.72 10.32
N HIS A 242 13.15 18.66 10.97
CA HIS A 242 13.23 17.33 10.38
C HIS A 242 11.95 16.55 10.69
N PRO A 243 11.25 15.98 9.69
CA PRO A 243 10.05 15.18 9.95
C PRO A 243 10.36 13.84 10.64
N PHE A 244 11.64 13.42 10.69
CA PHE A 244 12.03 12.09 11.15
C PHE A 244 13.20 12.12 12.13
N GLU A 245 13.19 11.19 13.08
CA GLU A 245 14.28 10.87 13.99
C GLU A 245 14.84 9.46 13.72
N ASP A 246 16.16 9.25 13.85
CA ASP A 246 16.78 7.94 13.68
C ASP A 246 16.50 7.03 14.90
N LYS A 247 15.84 5.90 14.65
CA LYS A 247 15.48 4.85 15.61
C LYS A 247 16.12 3.51 15.29
N THR A 248 17.15 3.48 14.45
CA THR A 248 17.84 2.24 14.07
C THR A 248 18.34 1.45 15.30
N ARG A 249 18.69 2.12 16.39
CA ARG A 249 19.16 1.48 17.63
C ARG A 249 18.07 0.74 18.41
N ASP A 250 16.81 1.02 18.11
CA ASP A 250 15.66 0.36 18.72
C ASP A 250 15.22 -0.87 17.92
N VAL A 251 15.89 -1.15 16.80
CA VAL A 251 15.65 -2.31 15.95
C VAL A 251 16.85 -3.25 15.96
N TYR A 252 16.58 -4.55 16.15
CA TYR A 252 17.62 -5.58 16.19
C TYR A 252 17.34 -6.67 15.15
N PHE A 253 18.39 -7.34 14.70
CA PHE A 253 18.30 -8.47 13.77
C PHE A 253 18.84 -9.71 14.45
N LEU A 254 18.03 -10.77 14.53
CA LEU A 254 18.41 -11.99 15.25
C LEU A 254 19.34 -12.91 14.45
N ASN A 255 19.38 -12.75 13.13
CA ASN A 255 20.22 -13.54 12.24
C ASN A 255 20.77 -12.70 11.07
N GLU A 256 21.70 -13.30 10.33
CA GLU A 256 22.30 -12.66 9.16
C GLU A 256 21.26 -12.50 8.05
N TYR A 257 21.12 -11.27 7.57
CA TYR A 257 20.40 -10.92 6.36
C TYR A 257 21.37 -10.32 5.33
N ASP A 258 20.99 -10.34 4.07
CA ASP A 258 21.81 -9.74 3.03
C ASP A 258 21.74 -8.22 3.15
N THR A 259 22.87 -7.62 3.48
CA THR A 259 22.95 -6.17 3.63
C THR A 259 23.15 -5.45 2.30
N THR A 260 23.26 -6.18 1.18
CA THR A 260 23.39 -5.63 -0.17
C THR A 260 22.01 -5.45 -0.82
N CYS A 261 21.74 -4.22 -1.25
CA CYS A 261 20.53 -3.83 -1.98
C CYS A 261 20.89 -2.68 -2.92
N GLU A 262 20.43 -2.69 -4.19
CA GLU A 262 20.76 -1.63 -5.18
C GLU A 262 19.75 -0.50 -5.11
N THR A 263 18.54 -0.83 -4.64
CA THR A 263 17.39 0.02 -4.75
C THR A 263 16.55 -0.07 -3.50
N SER A 264 15.98 1.07 -3.18
CA SER A 264 15.01 1.32 -2.13
C SER A 264 13.63 0.79 -2.52
N GLN A 265 13.47 -0.53 -2.56
CA GLN A 265 12.25 -1.12 -3.12
C GLN A 265 11.71 -2.26 -2.27
N ALA A 266 11.97 -2.22 -0.96
CA ALA A 266 11.36 -3.15 -0.04
C ALA A 266 9.84 -2.95 0.03
N LYS A 267 9.17 -3.92 0.63
CA LYS A 267 7.74 -3.86 0.89
C LYS A 267 7.49 -4.16 2.35
N PHE A 268 6.50 -3.45 2.87
CA PHE A 268 6.03 -3.62 4.24
C PHE A 268 4.65 -4.20 4.21
N ALA A 269 4.50 -5.36 4.83
CA ALA A 269 3.25 -6.07 4.94
C ALA A 269 3.31 -7.02 6.12
N ASP A 270 2.15 -7.37 6.67
CA ASP A 270 2.06 -8.39 7.71
C ASP A 270 1.99 -9.76 7.01
N PHE A 271 3.14 -10.37 6.75
CA PHE A 271 3.29 -11.52 5.84
C PHE A 271 2.96 -12.84 6.55
N ASN A 272 3.15 -12.90 7.87
CA ASN A 272 2.85 -14.06 8.70
C ASN A 272 1.55 -13.92 9.53
N ASN A 273 0.80 -12.84 9.31
CA ASN A 273 -0.44 -12.49 10.01
C ASN A 273 -0.29 -12.30 11.53
N ASP A 274 0.90 -11.95 12.04
CA ASP A 274 1.16 -11.82 13.48
C ASP A 274 0.76 -10.45 14.08
N GLY A 275 0.35 -9.51 13.23
CA GLY A 275 -0.07 -8.17 13.60
C GLY A 275 1.05 -7.12 13.52
N TYR A 276 2.24 -7.49 13.06
CA TYR A 276 3.38 -6.60 12.90
C TYR A 276 3.83 -6.48 11.43
N PRO A 277 4.36 -5.32 11.02
CA PRO A 277 4.82 -5.13 9.64
C PRO A 277 6.18 -5.79 9.38
N ASP A 278 6.18 -6.82 8.56
CA ASP A 278 7.37 -7.50 8.05
C ASP A 278 8.00 -6.73 6.88
N ILE A 279 9.26 -7.04 6.57
CA ILE A 279 10.00 -6.42 5.46
C ILE A 279 10.35 -7.48 4.42
N ILE A 280 9.88 -7.26 3.19
CA ILE A 280 10.15 -8.12 2.04
C ILE A 280 11.05 -7.31 1.09
N LYS A 281 12.31 -7.72 0.89
CA LYS A 281 13.29 -6.93 0.11
C LYS A 281 14.10 -7.76 -0.90
N PRO A 282 14.28 -7.28 -2.15
CA PRO A 282 15.16 -7.93 -3.11
C PRO A 282 16.64 -7.78 -2.70
N ASN A 283 17.45 -8.79 -3.03
CA ASN A 283 18.89 -8.84 -2.75
C ASN A 283 19.71 -8.74 -4.03
N LEU A 284 20.87 -8.08 -3.96
CA LEU A 284 21.77 -7.96 -5.12
C LEU A 284 22.78 -9.07 -5.27
N SER A 285 23.17 -9.72 -4.17
CA SER A 285 24.25 -10.69 -4.20
C SER A 285 23.89 -11.99 -4.95
N GLY A 286 22.70 -12.07 -5.55
CA GLY A 286 22.17 -13.29 -6.16
C GLY A 286 21.63 -14.29 -5.14
N THR A 287 21.39 -13.84 -3.91
CA THR A 287 20.74 -14.64 -2.85
C THR A 287 19.22 -14.56 -2.90
N GLY A 288 18.67 -13.81 -3.86
CA GLY A 288 17.23 -13.70 -4.09
C GLY A 288 16.58 -12.56 -3.33
N LEU A 289 15.84 -12.88 -2.28
CA LEU A 289 15.03 -11.94 -1.51
C LEU A 289 15.08 -12.32 -0.03
N ASP A 290 15.12 -11.32 0.84
CA ASP A 290 14.96 -11.50 2.28
C ASP A 290 13.52 -11.20 2.70
N ILE A 291 12.94 -12.08 3.51
CA ILE A 291 11.71 -11.82 4.27
C ILE A 291 12.13 -11.70 5.73
N LEU A 292 12.02 -10.50 6.28
CA LEU A 292 12.38 -10.17 7.65
C LEU A 292 11.09 -10.04 8.44
N VAL A 293 10.79 -11.06 9.23
CA VAL A 293 9.60 -11.11 10.08
C VAL A 293 9.81 -10.29 11.33
N ALA A 294 8.88 -9.39 11.65
CA ALA A 294 8.93 -8.51 12.80
C ALA A 294 8.37 -9.19 14.05
N GLU A 295 9.06 -9.05 15.18
CA GLU A 295 8.56 -9.48 16.48
C GLU A 295 8.76 -8.36 17.51
N PRO A 296 7.75 -8.07 18.35
CA PRO A 296 7.88 -7.08 19.41
C PRO A 296 8.82 -7.60 20.51
N PHE A 297 9.91 -6.89 20.77
CA PHE A 297 10.77 -7.17 21.92
C PHE A 297 10.31 -6.37 23.15
N SER A 298 9.99 -5.10 22.95
CA SER A 298 9.39 -4.22 23.96
C SER A 298 8.53 -3.14 23.29
N ARG A 299 7.91 -2.26 24.08
CA ARG A 299 6.93 -1.27 23.57
C ARG A 299 7.39 -0.47 22.35
N ASN A 300 8.68 -0.16 22.26
CA ASN A 300 9.27 0.63 21.17
C ASN A 300 10.45 -0.09 20.52
N GLN A 301 10.59 -1.39 20.70
CA GLN A 301 11.73 -2.14 20.17
C GLN A 301 11.24 -3.38 19.45
N MET A 302 11.73 -3.56 18.23
CA MET A 302 11.37 -4.69 17.38
C MET A 302 12.60 -5.49 17.02
N TRP A 303 12.42 -6.79 16.92
CA TRP A 303 13.40 -7.70 16.37
C TRP A 303 12.92 -8.17 15.00
N TYR A 304 13.86 -8.33 14.09
CA TYR A 304 13.61 -8.90 12.78
C TYR A 304 14.37 -10.21 12.63
N THR A 305 13.64 -11.24 12.21
CA THR A 305 14.19 -12.55 11.89
C THR A 305 14.08 -12.78 10.40
N ASN A 306 15.21 -12.99 9.72
CA ASN A 306 15.19 -13.40 8.32
C ASN A 306 14.72 -14.86 8.22
N ILE A 307 13.56 -15.08 7.61
CA ILE A 307 13.06 -16.42 7.28
C ILE A 307 13.56 -16.80 5.88
N LYS A 308 14.67 -17.53 5.83
CA LYS A 308 15.21 -18.03 4.56
C LYS A 308 14.44 -19.27 4.13
N GLU A 309 13.44 -19.07 3.29
CA GLU A 309 12.74 -20.18 2.64
C GLU A 309 13.59 -20.78 1.51
N THR A 310 13.56 -22.10 1.35
CA THR A 310 14.39 -22.80 0.36
C THR A 310 14.09 -22.31 -1.07
N ALA A 311 12.82 -21.98 -1.35
CA ALA A 311 12.38 -21.43 -2.64
C ALA A 311 13.00 -20.05 -2.96
N LEU A 312 13.37 -19.26 -1.94
CA LEU A 312 13.98 -17.94 -2.08
C LEU A 312 15.49 -18.00 -2.38
N THR A 313 16.15 -19.11 -2.04
CA THR A 313 17.61 -19.27 -2.17
C THR A 313 18.08 -19.59 -3.60
N VAL A 314 17.15 -19.80 -4.55
CA VAL A 314 17.44 -20.24 -5.93
C VAL A 314 17.08 -19.16 -6.96
N LEU A 315 16.98 -17.90 -6.54
CA LEU A 315 16.66 -16.80 -7.44
C LEU A 315 17.92 -16.32 -8.17
N PRO A 316 17.91 -16.21 -9.51
CA PRO A 316 19.00 -15.56 -10.24
C PRO A 316 19.14 -14.09 -9.81
N SER A 317 20.37 -13.58 -9.86
CA SER A 317 20.73 -12.19 -9.53
C SER A 317 19.87 -11.17 -10.27
N TYR A 318 19.58 -10.05 -9.60
CA TYR A 318 18.75 -8.92 -10.05
C TYR A 318 17.25 -9.20 -10.10
N SER A 319 16.64 -9.25 -8.92
CA SER A 319 15.18 -9.30 -8.78
C SER A 319 14.57 -7.90 -8.66
N SER A 320 13.44 -7.67 -9.30
CA SER A 320 12.67 -6.42 -9.22
C SER A 320 11.93 -6.29 -7.89
N VAL A 321 11.23 -5.16 -7.74
CA VAL A 321 10.30 -4.90 -6.65
C VAL A 321 9.28 -6.05 -6.51
N PRO A 322 9.08 -6.61 -5.31
CA PRO A 322 8.01 -7.55 -5.09
C PRO A 322 6.66 -6.81 -5.08
N ALA A 323 5.65 -7.40 -5.72
CA ALA A 323 4.26 -6.98 -5.54
C ALA A 323 3.56 -8.04 -4.71
N LEU A 324 2.98 -7.64 -3.58
CA LEU A 324 2.31 -8.56 -2.66
C LEU A 324 0.81 -8.54 -2.93
N PHE A 325 0.14 -9.67 -2.76
CA PHE A 325 -1.30 -9.79 -2.92
C PHE A 325 -1.80 -11.12 -2.35
N ASP A 326 -3.08 -11.25 -2.06
CA ASP A 326 -3.72 -12.49 -1.63
C ASP A 326 -4.37 -13.17 -2.84
N LEU A 327 -3.65 -14.07 -3.50
CA LEU A 327 -3.98 -14.57 -4.85
C LEU A 327 -5.20 -15.49 -4.84
N ASP A 328 -5.25 -16.42 -3.90
CA ASP A 328 -6.29 -17.43 -3.76
C ASP A 328 -7.27 -17.15 -2.65
N GLN A 329 -7.18 -15.94 -2.07
CA GLN A 329 -8.17 -15.33 -1.22
C GLN A 329 -8.32 -16.00 0.15
N ASP A 330 -7.29 -16.70 0.63
CA ASP A 330 -7.29 -17.36 1.92
C ASP A 330 -6.74 -16.49 3.07
N GLY A 331 -6.20 -15.32 2.71
CA GLY A 331 -5.77 -14.26 3.61
C GLY A 331 -4.40 -14.47 4.23
N ASP A 332 -3.56 -15.26 3.60
CA ASP A 332 -2.14 -14.96 3.63
C ASP A 332 -1.73 -14.11 2.41
N LEU A 333 -0.62 -13.39 2.56
CA LEU A 333 -0.10 -12.59 1.46
C LEU A 333 0.90 -13.42 0.65
N ASP A 334 0.62 -13.53 -0.64
CA ASP A 334 1.53 -14.00 -1.68
C ASP A 334 2.37 -12.84 -2.21
N PHE A 335 3.33 -13.16 -3.08
CA PHE A 335 4.04 -12.12 -3.81
C PHE A 335 4.49 -12.56 -5.20
N SER A 336 4.56 -11.61 -6.12
CA SER A 336 5.25 -11.77 -7.39
C SER A 336 6.58 -11.04 -7.38
N ILE A 337 7.54 -11.59 -8.12
CA ILE A 337 8.82 -10.92 -8.36
C ILE A 337 9.26 -11.12 -9.80
N GLY A 338 9.70 -10.03 -10.41
CA GLY A 338 10.29 -10.00 -11.73
C GLY A 338 11.81 -10.12 -11.69
N TYR A 339 12.40 -10.45 -12.83
CA TYR A 339 13.84 -10.46 -13.04
C TYR A 339 14.24 -9.32 -13.97
N ASP A 340 15.33 -8.63 -13.65
CA ASP A 340 15.85 -7.52 -14.44
C ASP A 340 16.31 -7.98 -15.84
N LEU A 341 16.22 -7.04 -16.79
CA LEU A 341 16.33 -7.17 -18.24
C LEU A 341 17.68 -7.71 -18.73
N PHE A 342 18.72 -7.70 -17.89
CA PHE A 342 20.08 -8.11 -18.27
C PHE A 342 20.28 -9.63 -18.37
N VAL A 343 19.30 -10.44 -17.93
CA VAL A 343 19.34 -11.90 -18.09
C VAL A 343 18.30 -12.36 -19.12
N PRO A 344 18.72 -12.79 -20.33
CA PRO A 344 17.78 -13.23 -21.36
C PRO A 344 17.25 -14.63 -21.04
N LYS A 345 16.20 -14.71 -20.22
CA LYS A 345 15.42 -15.93 -19.99
C LYS A 345 13.92 -15.69 -20.19
N PRO A 346 13.14 -16.70 -20.65
CA PRO A 346 11.69 -16.60 -20.83
C PRO A 346 10.88 -16.67 -19.52
N ASP A 347 11.50 -17.05 -18.40
CA ASP A 347 10.84 -17.21 -17.08
C ASP A 347 11.02 -15.97 -16.18
N ARG A 348 10.76 -14.77 -16.71
CA ARG A 348 11.13 -13.49 -16.06
C ARG A 348 10.24 -13.06 -14.90
N GLN A 349 9.12 -13.71 -14.67
CA GLN A 349 8.21 -13.38 -13.57
C GLN A 349 7.73 -14.65 -12.89
N ARG A 350 7.80 -14.66 -11.57
CA ARG A 350 7.35 -15.76 -10.73
C ARG A 350 6.40 -15.22 -9.68
N ILE A 351 5.39 -16.02 -9.38
CA ILE A 351 4.51 -15.81 -8.23
C ILE A 351 4.89 -16.84 -7.18
N TYR A 352 5.01 -16.40 -5.95
CA TYR A 352 5.28 -17.22 -4.78
C TYR A 352 4.04 -17.26 -3.93
N ARG A 353 3.52 -18.46 -3.73
CA ARG A 353 2.36 -18.70 -2.89
C ARG A 353 2.81 -18.90 -1.44
N ASN A 354 2.30 -18.07 -0.55
CA ASN A 354 2.35 -18.30 0.88
C ASN A 354 1.27 -19.31 1.25
N ASN A 355 1.55 -20.14 2.24
CA ASN A 355 0.61 -21.15 2.71
C ASN A 355 0.79 -21.23 4.21
N LEU A 356 0.35 -20.18 4.91
CA LEU A 356 0.47 -20.06 6.36
C LEU A 356 -0.20 -21.25 7.04
N ASP A 357 0.45 -21.73 8.11
CA ASP A 357 -0.15 -22.79 8.91
C ASP A 357 -1.19 -22.19 9.84
N VAL A 358 -2.46 -22.22 9.41
CA VAL A 358 -3.60 -21.72 10.19
C VAL A 358 -4.13 -22.73 11.21
N SER A 359 -3.54 -23.93 11.31
CA SER A 359 -4.09 -25.02 12.14
C SER A 359 -4.09 -24.72 13.64
N ASN A 360 -3.22 -23.81 14.09
CA ASN A 360 -3.14 -23.35 15.47
C ASN A 360 -4.04 -22.14 15.77
N GLY A 361 -4.71 -21.58 14.76
CA GLY A 361 -5.54 -20.38 14.89
C GLY A 361 -4.77 -19.09 15.19
N ASP A 362 -3.46 -19.03 14.93
CA ASP A 362 -2.57 -17.90 15.27
C ASP A 362 -2.20 -17.03 14.05
N ALA A 363 -2.98 -17.13 12.96
CA ALA A 363 -2.76 -16.41 11.70
C ALA A 363 -4.06 -15.84 11.11
N ASN A 364 -4.97 -15.38 11.98
CA ASN A 364 -6.21 -14.72 11.56
C ASN A 364 -5.89 -13.39 10.85
N TRP A 365 -6.80 -12.90 10.02
CA TRP A 365 -6.59 -11.71 9.21
C TRP A 365 -7.87 -10.89 9.01
N ILE A 366 -7.74 -9.67 8.52
CA ILE A 366 -8.86 -8.92 7.95
C ILE A 366 -8.35 -8.01 6.84
N GLN A 367 -9.16 -7.87 5.79
CA GLN A 367 -8.84 -7.02 4.65
C GLN A 367 -9.92 -5.96 4.45
N LEU A 368 -9.50 -4.70 4.28
CA LEU A 368 -10.40 -3.55 4.27
C LEU A 368 -10.27 -2.74 2.98
N TRP A 369 -11.41 -2.55 2.30
CA TRP A 369 -11.55 -1.71 1.10
C TRP A 369 -12.31 -0.46 1.52
N LEU A 370 -11.81 0.73 1.21
CA LEU A 370 -12.49 1.97 1.56
C LEU A 370 -13.13 2.59 0.32
N GLU A 371 -14.39 3.04 0.45
CA GLU A 371 -15.10 3.82 -0.57
C GLU A 371 -15.49 5.19 -0.01
N GLY A 372 -14.85 6.25 -0.51
CA GLY A 372 -15.20 7.64 -0.17
C GLY A 372 -16.52 8.07 -0.82
N THR A 373 -17.28 8.89 -0.11
CA THR A 373 -18.55 9.48 -0.59
C THR A 373 -18.51 11.01 -0.57
N LYS A 374 -17.77 11.58 0.38
CA LYS A 374 -17.43 13.00 0.49
C LYS A 374 -15.96 13.25 0.16
N SER A 375 -15.10 12.33 0.56
CA SER A 375 -13.73 12.18 0.08
C SER A 375 -13.74 11.62 -1.35
N PRO A 376 -12.62 11.68 -2.11
CA PRO A 376 -12.49 10.95 -3.36
C PRO A 376 -12.87 9.48 -3.19
N ARG A 377 -13.47 8.86 -4.23
CA ARG A 377 -13.98 7.48 -4.14
C ARG A 377 -12.93 6.49 -3.68
N THR A 378 -11.69 6.66 -4.15
CA THR A 378 -10.49 6.04 -3.57
C THR A 378 -9.89 7.03 -2.57
N PRO A 379 -10.15 6.88 -1.25
CA PRO A 379 -9.85 7.91 -0.25
C PRO A 379 -8.37 7.85 0.20
N ILE A 380 -7.45 8.13 -0.71
CA ILE A 380 -6.00 8.10 -0.43
C ILE A 380 -5.68 9.04 0.74
N GLY A 381 -4.94 8.51 1.72
CA GLY A 381 -4.59 9.22 2.95
C GLY A 381 -5.57 9.03 4.10
N ALA A 382 -6.67 8.27 3.92
CA ALA A 382 -7.50 7.85 5.06
C ALA A 382 -6.67 7.05 6.08
N GLN A 383 -6.92 7.22 7.37
CA GLN A 383 -6.24 6.41 8.40
C GLN A 383 -7.18 5.32 8.90
N ILE A 384 -6.73 4.07 8.80
CA ILE A 384 -7.40 2.90 9.35
C ILE A 384 -6.70 2.54 10.66
N ILE A 385 -7.46 2.42 11.74
CA ILE A 385 -6.97 2.05 13.06
C ILE A 385 -7.77 0.86 13.58
N LEU A 386 -7.10 -0.27 13.78
CA LEU A 386 -7.64 -1.44 14.44
C LEU A 386 -7.24 -1.38 15.91
N VAL A 387 -8.18 -1.67 16.80
CA VAL A 387 -7.94 -1.73 18.24
C VAL A 387 -8.50 -3.02 18.79
N ASN A 388 -7.74 -3.67 19.67
CA ASN A 388 -8.21 -4.71 20.56
C ASN A 388 -7.83 -4.39 22.01
N THR A 389 -8.72 -4.78 22.91
CA THR A 389 -8.57 -4.65 24.36
C THR A 389 -7.68 -5.73 24.96
N ASP A 390 -7.39 -6.78 24.19
CA ASP A 390 -6.37 -7.74 24.57
C ASP A 390 -5.01 -7.04 24.65
N THR A 391 -4.25 -7.43 25.66
CA THR A 391 -2.97 -6.78 25.93
C THR A 391 -1.83 -7.69 25.55
N THR A 392 -1.10 -7.33 24.50
CA THR A 392 0.22 -7.89 24.23
C THR A 392 1.25 -7.03 24.98
N GLY A 393 1.97 -7.60 25.95
CA GLY A 393 2.99 -6.86 26.71
C GLY A 393 2.45 -5.73 27.61
N GLY A 394 1.16 -5.77 28.00
CA GLY A 394 0.55 -4.83 28.95
C GLY A 394 -0.02 -3.53 28.34
N PHE A 395 -0.11 -3.45 27.01
CA PHE A 395 -0.76 -2.34 26.28
C PHE A 395 -1.85 -2.88 25.37
N TRP A 396 -2.89 -2.08 25.12
CA TRP A 396 -3.90 -2.42 24.10
C TRP A 396 -3.21 -2.61 22.76
N TRP A 397 -3.57 -3.70 22.09
CA TRP A 397 -3.08 -3.94 20.75
C TRP A 397 -3.72 -2.96 19.77
N ARG A 398 -2.89 -2.40 18.90
CA ARG A 398 -3.29 -1.43 17.89
C ARG A 398 -2.46 -1.65 16.64
N GLN A 399 -3.13 -1.65 15.50
CA GLN A 399 -2.50 -1.43 14.20
C GLN A 399 -3.06 -0.15 13.59
N ALA A 400 -2.21 0.63 12.95
CA ALA A 400 -2.62 1.80 12.19
C ALA A 400 -1.98 1.74 10.81
N ARG A 401 -2.76 2.05 9.78
CA ARG A 401 -2.27 2.15 8.40
C ARG A 401 -2.91 3.33 7.72
N GLU A 402 -2.14 3.94 6.84
CA GLU A 402 -2.66 4.92 5.89
C GLU A 402 -3.13 4.18 4.63
N TYR A 403 -4.38 4.41 4.23
CA TYR A 403 -4.95 3.86 3.01
C TYR A 403 -4.29 4.49 1.79
N ARG A 404 -3.61 3.67 1.00
CA ARG A 404 -2.87 4.15 -0.17
C ARG A 404 -2.70 3.03 -1.18
N ASN A 405 -2.15 3.39 -2.33
CA ASN A 405 -1.66 2.38 -3.26
C ASN A 405 -0.34 1.81 -2.75
N ASN A 406 -0.42 0.90 -1.79
CA ASN A 406 0.69 0.03 -1.53
C ASN A 406 0.69 -1.03 -2.65
N PRO A 407 1.81 -1.32 -3.32
CA PRO A 407 1.96 -2.52 -4.15
C PRO A 407 1.77 -3.85 -3.36
N VAL A 408 1.32 -3.76 -2.12
CA VAL A 408 0.68 -4.80 -1.32
C VAL A 408 -0.83 -4.69 -1.51
N ASN A 409 -1.39 -5.61 -2.31
CA ASN A 409 -2.81 -5.95 -2.38
C ASN A 409 -3.76 -4.92 -3.03
N GLY A 410 -3.26 -3.92 -3.77
CA GLY A 410 -4.08 -3.10 -4.68
C GLY A 410 -5.29 -2.43 -4.00
N TYR A 411 -5.03 -1.62 -2.96
CA TYR A 411 -5.99 -0.97 -2.04
C TYR A 411 -6.73 -1.86 -1.06
N MET A 412 -6.56 -3.17 -1.14
CA MET A 412 -7.08 -4.07 -0.14
C MET A 412 -6.15 -4.07 1.08
N GLU A 413 -6.35 -3.15 2.02
CA GLU A 413 -5.46 -3.04 3.18
C GLU A 413 -5.56 -4.30 4.05
N HIS A 414 -4.43 -5.01 4.15
CA HIS A 414 -4.31 -6.28 4.86
C HIS A 414 -3.79 -6.07 6.28
N PHE A 415 -4.46 -6.70 7.25
CA PHE A 415 -4.07 -6.72 8.65
C PHE A 415 -4.04 -8.16 9.16
N GLY A 416 -2.90 -8.63 9.65
CA GLY A 416 -2.84 -9.83 10.47
C GLY A 416 -3.40 -9.55 11.84
N LEU A 417 -4.16 -10.49 12.37
CA LEU A 417 -4.84 -10.41 13.66
C LEU A 417 -4.27 -11.44 14.64
N ARG A 418 -3.36 -12.29 14.19
CA ARG A 418 -2.75 -13.36 14.99
C ARG A 418 -3.83 -14.29 15.55
N HIS A 419 -3.98 -14.40 16.86
CA HIS A 419 -4.99 -15.25 17.53
C HIS A 419 -6.35 -14.58 17.70
N ARG A 420 -6.48 -13.30 17.32
CA ARG A 420 -7.72 -12.53 17.55
C ARG A 420 -8.77 -12.95 16.54
N THR A 421 -9.89 -13.46 17.04
CA THR A 421 -11.04 -13.87 16.22
C THR A 421 -12.05 -12.74 16.00
N VAL A 422 -11.91 -11.62 16.73
CA VAL A 422 -12.77 -10.43 16.64
C VAL A 422 -11.93 -9.18 16.83
N VAL A 423 -12.14 -8.18 15.96
CA VAL A 423 -11.61 -6.82 16.12
C VAL A 423 -12.60 -5.96 16.92
N ASP A 424 -12.24 -5.54 18.14
CA ASP A 424 -13.11 -4.73 19.01
C ASP A 424 -13.58 -3.44 18.34
N SER A 425 -12.65 -2.72 17.68
CA SER A 425 -13.03 -1.58 16.84
C SER A 425 -12.13 -1.37 15.65
N ILE A 426 -12.73 -1.07 14.51
CA ILE A 426 -12.09 -0.53 13.31
C ILE A 426 -12.52 0.92 13.18
N ILE A 427 -11.58 1.85 13.23
CA ILE A 427 -11.81 3.28 13.12
C ILE A 427 -11.23 3.76 11.80
N VAL A 428 -12.03 4.43 10.99
CA VAL A 428 -11.57 5.07 9.74
C VAL A 428 -11.65 6.58 9.91
N LEU A 429 -10.52 7.26 9.76
CA LEU A 429 -10.42 8.72 9.70
C LEU A 429 -10.29 9.11 8.23
N TRP A 430 -11.31 9.75 7.68
CA TRP A 430 -11.40 10.06 6.26
C TRP A 430 -10.70 11.38 5.91
N PRO A 431 -10.20 11.54 4.67
CA PRO A 431 -9.66 12.82 4.18
C PRO A 431 -10.63 14.00 4.34
N SER A 432 -11.94 13.75 4.26
CA SER A 432 -12.97 14.76 4.50
C SER A 432 -13.06 15.28 5.95
N GLY A 433 -12.30 14.68 6.87
CA GLY A 433 -12.35 14.90 8.31
C GLY A 433 -13.45 14.11 9.03
N MET A 434 -14.26 13.32 8.31
CA MET A 434 -15.23 12.43 8.93
C MET A 434 -14.55 11.25 9.61
N ARG A 435 -15.28 10.62 10.54
CA ARG A 435 -14.81 9.46 11.29
C ARG A 435 -15.92 8.42 11.35
N ASP A 436 -15.61 7.21 10.86
CA ASP A 436 -16.47 6.04 11.03
C ASP A 436 -15.85 5.06 12.04
N THR A 437 -16.69 4.28 12.71
CA THR A 437 -16.26 3.28 13.68
C THR A 437 -17.14 2.05 13.60
N LEU A 438 -16.53 0.92 13.27
CA LEU A 438 -17.15 -0.41 13.30
C LEU A 438 -16.74 -1.08 14.61
N LEU A 439 -17.66 -1.82 15.24
CA LEU A 439 -17.41 -2.50 16.52
C LEU A 439 -17.62 -4.01 16.37
N ASN A 440 -16.86 -4.79 17.13
CA ASN A 440 -16.98 -6.26 17.24
C ASN A 440 -16.97 -6.97 15.88
N VAL A 441 -15.98 -6.65 15.04
CA VAL A 441 -15.89 -7.15 13.68
C VAL A 441 -15.21 -8.52 13.66
N PRO A 442 -15.86 -9.60 13.19
CA PRO A 442 -15.21 -10.92 13.12
C PRO A 442 -13.94 -10.91 12.25
N ALA A 443 -12.96 -11.75 12.58
CA ALA A 443 -11.78 -11.97 11.76
C ALA A 443 -12.09 -12.82 10.50
N ASN A 444 -11.08 -12.98 9.65
CA ASN A 444 -11.02 -13.83 8.45
C ASN A 444 -12.06 -13.45 7.39
N GLN A 445 -12.15 -12.15 7.09
CA GLN A 445 -13.06 -11.63 6.09
C GLN A 445 -12.52 -10.38 5.39
N ARG A 446 -13.13 -10.09 4.23
CA ARG A 446 -12.98 -8.83 3.51
C ARG A 446 -14.17 -7.94 3.78
N LEU A 447 -13.93 -6.66 4.03
CA LEU A 447 -14.98 -5.67 4.24
C LEU A 447 -14.81 -4.49 3.31
N VAL A 448 -15.92 -4.01 2.77
CA VAL A 448 -16.02 -2.71 2.14
C VAL A 448 -16.58 -1.74 3.16
N ILE A 449 -15.81 -0.71 3.49
CA ILE A 449 -16.23 0.37 4.38
C ILE A 449 -16.47 1.60 3.51
N ARG A 450 -17.72 2.02 3.43
CA ARG A 450 -18.18 3.27 2.82
C ARG A 450 -18.20 4.40 3.84
N GLU A 451 -17.75 5.57 3.40
CA GLU A 451 -17.70 6.79 4.19
C GLU A 451 -19.11 7.30 4.55
N GLY A 452 -19.34 7.49 5.85
CA GLY A 452 -20.58 8.02 6.41
C GLY A 452 -21.69 6.98 6.57
N ASP A 453 -21.42 5.71 6.26
CA ASP A 453 -22.33 4.61 6.56
C ASP A 453 -22.45 4.40 8.08
N THR A 454 -23.64 3.97 8.50
CA THR A 454 -23.89 3.69 9.92
C THR A 454 -23.55 2.24 10.21
N TYR A 455 -22.39 2.02 10.82
CA TYR A 455 -21.98 0.70 11.29
C TYR A 455 -22.39 0.51 12.74
N THR A 456 -23.65 0.16 12.98
CA THR A 456 -24.03 -0.31 14.32
C THR A 456 -23.51 -1.74 14.50
N GLY A 457 -22.62 -1.95 15.46
CA GLY A 457 -22.16 -3.27 15.91
C GLY A 457 -23.25 -4.12 16.59
N ILE A 458 -24.51 -3.92 16.22
CA ILE A 458 -25.61 -4.81 16.52
C ILE A 458 -25.92 -5.45 15.17
N ASN A 459 -25.54 -6.72 15.02
CA ASN A 459 -26.04 -7.53 13.91
C ASN A 459 -27.55 -7.35 13.86
N ASP A 460 -28.09 -6.87 12.73
CA ASP A 460 -29.49 -7.08 12.42
C ASP A 460 -29.69 -8.59 12.38
N TYR A 461 -30.09 -9.16 13.52
CA TYR A 461 -30.48 -10.55 13.58
C TYR A 461 -31.73 -10.67 12.71
N SER A 462 -31.56 -11.27 11.53
CA SER A 462 -32.71 -11.65 10.73
C SER A 462 -33.51 -12.67 11.54
N ARG A 463 -34.77 -12.33 11.84
CA ARG A 463 -35.68 -13.27 12.49
C ARG A 463 -35.76 -14.52 11.59
N PRO A 464 -35.74 -15.74 12.16
CA PRO A 464 -35.91 -16.94 11.36
C PRO A 464 -37.16 -16.80 10.48
N GLU A 465 -37.00 -16.93 9.16
CA GLU A 465 -38.11 -16.77 8.21
C GLU A 465 -39.25 -17.75 8.52
N THR A 466 -38.92 -18.90 9.11
CA THR A 466 -39.86 -19.91 9.57
C THR A 466 -39.52 -20.38 10.99
N PHE A 467 -40.46 -20.17 11.91
CA PHE A 467 -40.45 -20.77 13.25
C PHE A 467 -41.88 -21.13 13.65
N THR A 468 -42.05 -22.11 14.53
CA THR A 468 -43.34 -22.40 15.15
C THR A 468 -43.24 -22.33 16.67
N LEU A 469 -44.27 -21.79 17.31
CA LEU A 469 -44.38 -21.76 18.76
C LEU A 469 -45.36 -22.85 19.20
N GLY A 470 -44.92 -23.69 20.12
CA GLY A 470 -45.76 -24.66 20.80
C GLY A 470 -46.65 -24.00 21.85
N GLN A 471 -47.74 -24.67 22.21
CA GLN A 471 -48.63 -24.23 23.27
C GLN A 471 -47.87 -24.12 24.60
N ASN A 472 -48.05 -23.00 25.32
CA ASN A 472 -47.49 -22.82 26.65
C ASN A 472 -48.12 -23.83 27.65
N TYR A 473 -47.28 -24.46 28.48
CA TYR A 473 -47.72 -25.44 29.48
C TYR A 473 -46.95 -25.29 30.81
N PRO A 474 -47.62 -25.31 31.98
CA PRO A 474 -49.07 -25.40 32.17
C PRO A 474 -49.78 -24.05 31.94
N ASN A 475 -51.03 -24.09 31.48
CA ASN A 475 -51.94 -22.93 31.44
C ASN A 475 -53.19 -23.26 32.27
N PRO A 476 -53.50 -22.52 33.35
CA PRO A 476 -52.84 -21.29 33.84
C PRO A 476 -51.46 -21.52 34.46
N PHE A 477 -50.62 -20.48 34.40
CA PHE A 477 -49.23 -20.49 34.90
C PHE A 477 -49.16 -20.61 36.42
N ASN A 478 -48.35 -21.54 36.95
CA ASN A 478 -48.01 -21.60 38.38
C ASN A 478 -46.80 -22.52 38.67
N PRO A 479 -45.66 -22.05 39.19
CA PRO A 479 -45.04 -20.72 39.11
C PRO A 479 -44.15 -20.54 37.87
N GLN A 480 -44.01 -21.58 37.04
CA GLN A 480 -43.19 -21.59 35.82
C GLN A 480 -44.03 -22.13 34.65
N THR A 481 -43.69 -21.74 33.43
CA THR A 481 -44.27 -22.27 32.19
C THR A 481 -43.17 -22.68 31.23
N THR A 482 -43.44 -23.70 30.43
CA THR A 482 -42.61 -24.10 29.29
C THR A 482 -43.25 -23.57 28.03
N ILE A 483 -42.45 -22.91 27.20
CA ILE A 483 -42.79 -22.53 25.83
C ILE A 483 -41.86 -23.31 24.93
N SER A 484 -42.40 -24.22 24.13
CA SER A 484 -41.63 -24.95 23.13
C SER A 484 -41.60 -24.16 21.83
N TYR A 485 -40.54 -24.29 21.05
CA TYR A 485 -40.45 -23.71 19.71
C TYR A 485 -39.69 -24.65 18.77
N SER A 486 -39.90 -24.47 17.47
CA SER A 486 -39.08 -25.10 16.43
C SER A 486 -38.68 -24.08 15.38
N ILE A 487 -37.55 -24.33 14.74
CA ILE A 487 -36.93 -23.48 13.72
C ILE A 487 -36.71 -24.31 12.45
N GLY A 488 -36.90 -23.69 11.28
CA GLY A 488 -36.90 -24.41 9.99
C GLY A 488 -35.54 -24.83 9.48
N GLN A 489 -34.45 -24.34 10.05
CA GLN A 489 -33.06 -24.65 9.67
C GLN A 489 -32.18 -24.80 10.93
N PRO A 490 -31.17 -25.68 10.93
CA PRO A 490 -30.18 -25.74 12.00
C PRO A 490 -29.21 -24.55 11.96
N GLY A 491 -28.81 -24.06 13.13
CA GLY A 491 -27.95 -22.88 13.28
C GLY A 491 -27.78 -22.47 14.74
N ILE A 492 -26.94 -21.46 14.99
CA ILE A 492 -26.79 -20.83 16.31
C ILE A 492 -27.85 -19.73 16.43
N TYR A 493 -28.69 -19.80 17.46
CA TYR A 493 -29.77 -18.85 17.70
C TYR A 493 -29.72 -18.35 19.14
N GLU A 494 -30.01 -17.07 19.33
CA GLU A 494 -30.24 -16.48 20.64
C GLU A 494 -31.75 -16.36 20.89
N LEU A 495 -32.23 -16.90 22.02
CA LEU A 495 -33.62 -16.76 22.45
C LEU A 495 -33.70 -15.67 23.52
N SER A 496 -34.40 -14.57 23.22
CA SER A 496 -34.76 -13.55 24.20
C SER A 496 -36.25 -13.69 24.58
N VAL A 497 -36.55 -13.61 25.89
CA VAL A 497 -37.90 -13.76 26.46
C VAL A 497 -38.30 -12.49 27.19
#